data_AF-A0A7H8XK70-F1
#
_entry.id   AF-A0A7H8XK70-F1
#
_cell.length_a   1.000
_cell.length_b   1.000
_cell.length_c   1.000
_cell.angle_alpha   90.00
_cell.angle_beta   90.00
_cell.angle_gamma   90.00
#
_symmetry.space_group_name_H-M   'P 1'
#
loop_
_entity.id
_entity.type
_entity.pdbx_description
1 polymer ?
#
loop_
_entity_poly.entity_id
_entity_poly.type
_entity_poly.pdbx_seq_one_letter_code
_entity_poly.pdbx_strand_id
1 'polypeptide(L)'
;MSMRGAWRIRVVSKESLFAQRIVFSGDVQKMLNLDVGTSASASGRRWALRFEHDRGDGVWRPNVSVEAGAIVRHGNELQRLIATKDVFWSGDREHDDLKVLLTRPAPAGSPEEAAGGSPFAVDVDLPELPPSPMLPSVDGLEAPQERQRSYGGQGAGVPLRRGPW
;
A
#
# COMPACT_ATOMS: atom_id res chain seq x y z
N MET A 1 -7.38 -12.24 10.84
CA MET A 1 -7.54 -11.20 11.89
C MET A 1 -8.71 -10.28 11.53
N SER A 2 -9.56 -9.88 12.50
CA SER A 2 -10.64 -8.89 12.27
C SER A 2 -10.13 -7.48 12.55
N MET A 3 -10.45 -6.54 11.67
CA MET A 3 -9.97 -5.16 11.66
C MET A 3 -11.13 -4.18 11.53
N ARG A 4 -10.90 -2.92 11.92
CA ARG A 4 -11.85 -1.82 11.83
C ARG A 4 -11.15 -0.53 11.43
N GLY A 5 -11.88 0.35 10.75
CA GLY A 5 -11.37 1.64 10.30
C GLY A 5 -10.45 1.51 9.09
N ALA A 6 -9.78 2.61 8.76
CA ALA A 6 -8.81 2.68 7.68
C ALA A 6 -7.40 2.38 8.21
N TRP A 7 -6.70 1.48 7.52
CA TRP A 7 -5.31 1.15 7.76
C TRP A 7 -4.55 1.20 6.45
N ARG A 8 -3.32 1.71 6.49
CA ARG A 8 -2.30 1.47 5.49
C ARG A 8 -1.51 0.23 5.91
N ILE A 9 -1.23 -0.63 4.95
CA ILE A 9 -0.49 -1.88 5.10
C ILE A 9 0.75 -1.75 4.24
N ARG A 10 1.93 -1.93 4.83
CA ARG A 10 3.20 -1.90 4.13
C ARG A 10 3.97 -3.19 4.35
N VAL A 11 4.48 -3.79 3.29
CA VAL A 11 5.40 -4.92 3.38
C VAL A 11 6.77 -4.41 3.81
N VAL A 12 7.26 -4.85 4.97
CA VAL A 12 8.56 -4.39 5.51
C VAL A 12 9.69 -5.40 5.29
N SER A 13 9.37 -6.69 5.27
CA SER A 13 10.33 -7.76 4.95
C SER A 13 9.56 -8.97 4.43
N LYS A 14 10.23 -9.76 3.60
CA LYS A 14 9.71 -11.00 3.02
C LYS A 14 10.90 -11.94 2.79
N GLU A 15 11.08 -12.89 3.70
CA GLU A 15 12.09 -13.95 3.63
C GLU A 15 11.48 -15.31 3.19
N SER A 16 10.17 -15.34 2.94
CA SER A 16 9.42 -16.54 2.60
C SER A 16 9.97 -17.28 1.38
N LEU A 17 10.17 -18.59 1.51
CA LEU A 17 10.47 -19.47 0.38
C LEU A 17 9.25 -19.73 -0.52
N PHE A 18 8.06 -19.71 0.07
CA PHE A 18 6.81 -19.91 -0.66
C PHE A 18 6.25 -18.58 -1.17
N ALA A 19 5.46 -18.64 -2.25
CA ALA A 19 4.75 -17.47 -2.73
C ALA A 19 3.75 -17.03 -1.66
N GLN A 20 3.79 -15.75 -1.29
CA GLN A 20 2.94 -15.16 -0.26
C GLN A 20 1.94 -14.17 -0.86
N ARG A 21 0.73 -14.10 -0.29
CA ARG A 21 -0.24 -13.04 -0.58
C ARG A 21 -0.97 -12.58 0.67
N ILE A 22 -1.41 -11.32 0.62
CA ILE A 22 -2.32 -10.77 1.62
C ILE A 22 -3.71 -10.68 1.00
N VAL A 23 -4.70 -11.18 1.71
CA VAL A 23 -6.12 -11.10 1.33
C VAL A 23 -6.87 -10.18 2.28
N PHE A 24 -7.46 -9.14 1.71
CA PHE A 24 -8.42 -8.26 2.36
C PHE A 24 -9.82 -8.80 2.06
N SER A 25 -10.66 -8.94 3.08
CA SER A 25 -12.05 -9.38 2.90
C SER A 25 -12.99 -8.53 3.75
N GLY A 26 -14.06 -8.03 3.15
CA GLY A 26 -15.08 -7.19 3.77
C GLY A 26 -16.19 -7.03 2.75
N ASP A 27 -16.63 -5.80 2.50
CA ASP A 27 -17.55 -5.51 1.39
C ASP A 27 -16.90 -5.78 0.02
N VAL A 28 -15.57 -5.69 -0.06
CA VAL A 28 -14.76 -5.99 -1.23
C VAL A 28 -13.63 -6.92 -0.84
N GLN A 29 -13.30 -7.87 -1.72
CA GLN A 29 -12.10 -8.68 -1.60
C GLN A 29 -10.99 -8.12 -2.49
N LYS A 30 -9.79 -7.95 -1.91
CA LYS A 30 -8.59 -7.52 -2.65
C LYS A 30 -7.41 -8.41 -2.28
N MET A 31 -6.52 -8.61 -3.25
CA MET A 31 -5.25 -9.29 -3.07
C MET A 31 -4.11 -8.31 -3.32
N LEU A 32 -3.01 -8.46 -2.57
CA LEU A 32 -1.81 -7.64 -2.72
C LEU A 32 -0.61 -8.51 -3.07
N ASN A 33 0.16 -8.06 -4.07
CA ASN A 33 1.48 -8.59 -4.38
C ASN A 33 2.49 -8.07 -3.36
N LEU A 34 3.34 -8.97 -2.86
CA LEU A 34 4.10 -8.72 -1.64
C LEU A 34 5.57 -8.41 -1.90
N ASP A 35 5.83 -7.40 -2.72
CA ASP A 35 7.19 -6.89 -2.86
C ASP A 35 7.50 -5.95 -1.69
N VAL A 36 8.72 -6.02 -1.16
CA VAL A 36 9.15 -5.17 -0.03
C VAL A 36 8.99 -3.70 -0.39
N GLY A 37 8.44 -2.92 0.54
CA GLY A 37 8.11 -1.52 0.32
C GLY A 37 6.72 -1.27 -0.29
N THR A 38 6.09 -2.30 -0.87
CA THR A 38 4.73 -2.19 -1.41
C THR A 38 3.75 -1.82 -0.32
N SER A 39 2.81 -0.94 -0.66
CA SER A 39 1.75 -0.53 0.24
C SER A 39 0.37 -0.63 -0.38
N ALA A 40 -0.62 -0.89 0.48
CA ALA A 40 -2.03 -0.84 0.15
C ALA A 40 -2.81 -0.25 1.32
N SER A 41 -4.00 0.26 1.03
CA SER A 41 -4.93 0.71 2.06
C SER A 41 -6.16 -0.19 2.09
N ALA A 42 -6.63 -0.48 3.29
CA ALA A 42 -7.91 -1.15 3.52
C ALA A 42 -8.72 -0.36 4.53
N SER A 43 -10.00 -0.14 4.22
CA SER A 43 -10.91 0.60 5.07
C SER A 43 -12.27 -0.09 5.12
N GLY A 44 -12.97 0.09 6.24
CA GLY A 44 -14.33 -0.44 6.41
C GLY A 44 -14.75 -0.43 7.88
N ARG A 45 -16.06 -0.57 8.12
CA ARG A 45 -16.61 -0.70 9.49
C ARG A 45 -16.07 -1.96 10.16
N ARG A 46 -15.98 -3.05 9.40
CA ARG A 46 -15.34 -4.30 9.77
C ARG A 46 -14.80 -4.97 8.51
N TRP A 47 -13.58 -5.47 8.58
CA TRP A 47 -12.96 -6.25 7.51
C TRP A 47 -11.99 -7.25 8.13
N ALA A 48 -11.52 -8.22 7.34
CA ALA A 48 -10.58 -9.23 7.77
C ALA A 48 -9.31 -9.21 6.92
N LEU A 49 -8.18 -9.38 7.61
CA LEU A 49 -6.86 -9.54 7.03
C LEU A 49 -6.44 -11.01 7.16
N ARG A 50 -6.07 -11.63 6.04
CA ARG A 50 -5.54 -13.00 5.96
C ARG A 50 -4.19 -13.00 5.24
N PHE A 51 -3.31 -13.88 5.68
CA PHE A 51 -2.00 -14.13 5.10
C PHE A 51 -2.01 -15.56 4.59
N GLU A 52 -1.65 -15.73 3.32
CA GLU A 52 -1.73 -17.01 2.65
C GLU A 52 -0.47 -17.30 1.86
N HIS A 53 -0.14 -18.59 1.74
CA HIS A 53 0.99 -19.08 0.98
C HIS A 53 0.56 -20.13 -0.04
N ASP A 54 1.35 -20.24 -1.11
CA ASP A 54 1.27 -21.30 -2.11
C ASP A 54 2.63 -22.02 -2.16
N ARG A 55 2.60 -23.34 -2.02
CA ARG A 55 3.79 -24.20 -2.00
C ARG A 55 4.30 -24.57 -3.41
N GLY A 56 3.78 -23.89 -4.43
CA GLY A 56 4.05 -24.16 -5.84
C GLY A 56 3.04 -25.11 -6.49
N ASP A 57 1.92 -25.39 -5.82
CA ASP A 57 0.87 -26.28 -6.31
C ASP A 57 -0.41 -25.54 -6.74
N GLY A 58 -0.40 -24.21 -6.71
CA GLY A 58 -1.53 -23.37 -7.10
C GLY A 58 -2.60 -23.26 -6.01
N VAL A 59 -2.41 -23.91 -4.86
CA VAL A 59 -3.40 -23.94 -3.76
C VAL A 59 -2.96 -23.00 -2.66
N TRP A 60 -3.74 -21.94 -2.47
CA TRP A 60 -3.49 -20.95 -1.42
C TRP A 60 -4.01 -21.42 -0.07
N ARG A 61 -3.14 -21.37 0.92
CA ARG A 61 -3.40 -21.85 2.28
C ARG A 61 -3.12 -20.76 3.29
N PRO A 62 -3.85 -20.69 4.42
CA PRO A 62 -3.48 -19.80 5.51
C PRO A 62 -2.06 -20.09 6.00
N ASN A 63 -1.33 -19.04 6.37
CA ASN A 63 -0.06 -19.15 7.09
C ASN A 63 -0.29 -19.86 8.43
N VAL A 64 0.63 -20.76 8.80
CA VAL A 64 0.50 -21.57 10.03
C VAL A 64 0.52 -20.73 11.29
N SER A 65 1.16 -19.56 11.26
CA SER A 65 1.13 -18.62 12.37
C SER A 65 1.13 -17.17 11.91
N VAL A 66 0.41 -16.33 12.66
CA VAL A 66 0.34 -14.89 12.46
C VAL A 66 0.39 -14.24 13.84
N GLU A 67 1.46 -13.51 14.11
CA GLU A 67 1.68 -12.80 15.36
C GLU A 67 1.41 -11.32 15.17
N ALA A 68 0.47 -10.79 15.96
CA ALA A 68 0.16 -9.37 15.96
C ALA A 68 0.85 -8.71 17.15
N GLY A 69 1.81 -7.83 16.87
CA GLY A 69 2.48 -7.03 17.89
C GLY A 69 1.53 -6.06 18.58
N ALA A 70 2.04 -5.44 19.65
CA ALA A 70 1.35 -4.33 20.30
C ALA A 70 1.09 -3.19 19.29
N ILE A 71 0.00 -2.45 19.51
CA ILE A 71 -0.17 -1.15 18.84
C ILE A 71 0.72 -0.18 19.60
N VAL A 72 1.57 0.54 18.88
CA VAL A 72 2.48 1.55 19.41
C VAL A 72 2.16 2.88 18.74
N ARG A 73 2.23 3.97 19.51
CA ARG A 73 2.05 5.32 18.97
C ARG A 73 3.39 5.87 18.49
N HIS A 74 3.43 6.36 17.25
CA HIS A 74 4.59 7.03 16.68
C HIS A 74 4.13 8.36 16.08
N GLY A 75 4.40 9.47 16.77
CA GLY A 75 3.89 10.79 16.40
C GLY A 75 2.36 10.85 16.35
N ASN A 76 1.82 11.14 15.17
CA ASN A 76 0.39 11.21 14.88
C ASN A 76 -0.19 9.89 14.34
N GLU A 77 0.56 8.79 14.37
CA GLU A 77 0.13 7.49 13.89
C GLU A 77 0.08 6.44 15.01
N LEU A 78 -0.84 5.48 14.86
CA LEU A 78 -0.80 4.20 15.53
C LEU A 78 -0.22 3.18 14.55
N GLN A 79 0.76 2.42 15.03
CA GLN A 79 1.48 1.43 14.25
C GLN A 79 1.37 0.06 14.91
N ARG A 80 1.26 -1.00 14.11
CA ARG A 80 1.30 -2.39 14.58
C ARG A 80 2.09 -3.23 13.57
N LEU A 81 3.11 -3.91 14.06
CA LEU A 81 3.83 -4.91 13.28
C LEU A 81 3.06 -6.24 13.31
N ILE A 82 2.92 -6.88 12.16
CA ILE A 82 2.47 -8.27 12.03
C ILE A 82 3.62 -9.08 11.46
N ALA A 83 3.92 -10.19 12.12
CA ALA A 83 4.92 -11.18 11.75
C ALA A 83 4.21 -12.49 11.41
N THR A 84 4.64 -13.21 10.38
CA THR A 84 3.95 -14.45 9.96
C THR A 84 4.93 -15.58 9.69
N LYS A 85 4.43 -16.80 9.88
CA LYS A 85 5.08 -18.04 9.48
C LYS A 85 4.21 -18.79 8.48
N ASP A 86 4.74 -19.16 7.33
CA ASP A 86 4.03 -19.92 6.32
C ASP A 86 3.96 -21.41 6.66
N VAL A 87 5.09 -22.02 7.04
CA VAL A 87 5.23 -23.42 7.45
C VAL A 87 6.34 -23.54 8.50
N PHE A 88 6.11 -24.33 9.56
CA PHE A 88 7.16 -24.69 10.50
C PHE A 88 7.94 -25.93 10.02
N TRP A 89 9.26 -25.89 10.13
CA TRP A 89 10.12 -27.06 9.93
C TRP A 89 11.27 -27.07 10.96
N SER A 90 12.10 -28.11 10.95
CA SER A 90 13.09 -28.31 12.02
C SER A 90 14.19 -27.24 12.06
N GLY A 91 14.52 -26.63 10.93
CA GLY A 91 15.56 -25.60 10.84
C GLY A 91 15.02 -24.17 10.86
N ASP A 92 13.72 -23.98 11.01
CA ASP A 92 13.12 -22.65 10.97
C ASP A 92 11.79 -22.61 11.72
N ARG A 93 11.80 -21.81 12.79
CA ARG A 93 10.68 -21.61 13.71
C ARG A 93 10.31 -20.15 13.90
N GLU A 94 11.01 -19.24 13.24
CA GLU A 94 10.89 -17.80 13.45
C GLU A 94 9.79 -17.21 12.57
N HIS A 95 9.04 -16.23 13.06
CA HIS A 95 7.96 -15.57 12.32
C HIS A 95 8.49 -14.43 11.46
N ASP A 96 9.33 -14.75 10.49
CA ASP A 96 10.00 -13.77 9.62
C ASP A 96 9.76 -13.94 8.12
N ASP A 97 9.00 -14.98 7.72
CA ASP A 97 8.66 -15.24 6.31
C ASP A 97 8.00 -14.03 5.64
N LEU A 98 7.16 -13.31 6.38
CA LEU A 98 6.58 -12.04 5.96
C LEU A 98 6.32 -11.16 7.17
N LYS A 99 6.80 -9.92 7.10
CA LYS A 99 6.51 -8.87 8.08
C LYS A 99 5.80 -7.71 7.40
N VAL A 100 4.70 -7.24 8.01
CA VAL A 100 3.95 -6.08 7.54
C VAL A 100 3.73 -5.06 8.65
N LEU A 101 3.89 -3.79 8.32
CA LEU A 101 3.56 -2.68 9.20
C LEU A 101 2.16 -2.17 8.85
N LEU A 102 1.29 -2.18 9.84
CA LEU A 102 -0.03 -1.56 9.78
C LEU A 102 0.07 -0.18 10.39
N THR A 103 -0.32 0.87 9.66
CA THR A 103 -0.37 2.23 10.18
C THR A 103 -1.76 2.83 10.01
N ARG A 104 -2.17 3.66 10.97
CA ARG A 104 -3.36 4.50 10.84
C ARG A 104 -3.18 5.81 11.62
N PRO A 105 -3.92 6.88 11.29
CA PRO A 105 -3.93 8.08 12.10
C PRO A 105 -4.33 7.78 13.55
N ALA A 106 -3.61 8.36 14.49
CA ALA A 106 -3.96 8.30 15.90
C ALA A 106 -5.10 9.27 16.19
N PRO A 107 -6.17 8.85 16.88
CA PRO A 107 -7.22 9.76 17.31
C PRO A 107 -6.66 10.84 18.23
N ALA A 108 -7.16 12.07 18.06
CA ALA A 108 -6.83 13.20 18.90
C ALA A 108 -7.29 12.92 20.34
N GLY A 109 -6.39 13.06 21.32
CA GLY A 109 -6.72 12.95 22.75
C GLY A 109 -6.89 11.54 23.32
N SER A 110 -6.58 10.46 22.59
CA SER A 110 -6.67 9.10 23.13
C SER A 110 -5.36 8.65 23.79
N PRO A 111 -5.34 8.36 25.11
CA PRO A 111 -4.13 7.93 25.81
C PRO A 111 -3.86 6.42 25.77
N GLU A 112 -4.79 5.58 25.29
CA GLU A 112 -4.84 4.20 25.82
C GLU A 112 -4.84 3.04 24.81
N GLU A 113 -4.84 3.27 23.49
CA GLU A 113 -4.72 2.14 22.54
C GLU A 113 -3.26 1.73 22.26
N ALA A 114 -2.31 2.61 22.57
CA ALA A 114 -0.90 2.34 22.42
C ALA A 114 -0.32 1.86 23.75
N ALA A 115 0.12 0.60 23.81
CA ALA A 115 1.02 0.21 24.88
C ALA A 115 2.30 1.04 24.70
N GLY A 116 2.83 1.61 25.80
CA GLY A 116 4.08 2.38 25.81
C GLY A 116 5.33 1.53 25.54
N GLY A 117 5.28 0.71 24.49
CA GLY A 117 6.41 -0.04 23.96
C GLY A 117 7.27 0.84 23.08
N SER A 118 8.56 0.52 23.02
CA SER A 118 9.50 1.18 22.11
C SER A 118 8.97 1.07 20.68
N PRO A 119 8.97 2.15 19.87
CA PRO A 119 8.71 2.03 18.44
C PRO A 119 9.70 0.99 17.91
N PHE A 120 9.20 0.02 17.14
CA PHE A 120 10.09 -0.85 16.38
C PHE A 120 10.86 0.10 15.47
N ALA A 121 12.15 0.31 15.78
CA ALA A 121 13.10 1.00 14.93
C ALA A 121 13.32 0.12 13.70
N VAL A 122 12.33 0.12 12.81
CA VAL A 122 12.52 -0.35 11.46
C VAL A 122 13.14 0.85 10.77
N ASP A 123 14.47 0.87 10.65
CA ASP A 123 15.18 1.69 9.66
C ASP A 123 14.69 1.23 8.29
N VAL A 124 13.49 1.70 7.93
CA VAL A 124 13.03 1.67 6.57
C VAL A 124 13.38 3.04 6.04
N ASP A 125 14.44 3.10 5.24
CA ASP A 125 14.59 4.14 4.23
C ASP A 125 13.29 4.13 3.41
N LEU A 126 12.34 4.96 3.85
CA LEU A 126 11.21 5.38 3.07
C LEU A 126 11.81 6.32 2.04
N PRO A 127 11.81 6.00 0.73
CA PRO A 127 11.95 7.05 -0.25
C PRO A 127 10.85 8.07 0.07
N GLU A 128 11.29 9.28 0.43
CA GLU A 128 10.45 10.42 0.70
C GLU A 128 9.45 10.53 -0.44
N LEU A 129 8.15 10.52 -0.13
CA LEU A 129 7.14 10.83 -1.13
C LEU A 129 7.49 12.21 -1.68
N PRO A 130 7.61 12.40 -3.01
CA PRO A 130 7.86 13.71 -3.55
C PRO A 130 6.74 14.65 -3.06
N PRO A 131 7.05 15.89 -2.65
CA PRO A 131 6.03 16.83 -2.24
C PRO A 131 5.01 16.96 -3.36
N SER A 132 3.73 16.90 -3.00
CA SER A 132 2.61 17.09 -3.92
C SER A 132 2.90 18.30 -4.82
N PRO A 133 2.77 18.18 -6.15
CA PRO A 133 2.96 19.34 -7.02
C PRO A 133 1.94 20.40 -6.61
N MET A 134 2.43 21.53 -6.10
CA MET A 134 1.60 22.70 -5.90
C MET A 134 1.11 23.14 -7.27
N LEU A 135 -0.17 22.91 -7.53
CA LEU A 135 -0.85 23.55 -8.65
C LEU A 135 -0.85 25.05 -8.38
N PRO A 136 -0.35 25.90 -9.30
CA PRO A 136 -0.47 27.33 -9.12
C PRO A 136 -1.95 27.72 -9.11
N SER A 137 -2.37 28.43 -8.08
CA SER A 137 -3.68 29.06 -8.01
C SER A 137 -3.83 30.04 -9.18
N VAL A 138 -4.64 29.67 -10.17
CA VAL A 138 -5.08 30.58 -11.23
C VAL A 138 -6.34 31.29 -10.74
N ASP A 139 -6.14 32.40 -10.03
CA ASP A 139 -7.11 33.49 -10.00
C ASP A 139 -6.78 34.44 -11.15
N GLY A 140 -7.74 34.67 -12.03
CA GLY A 140 -7.55 35.29 -13.33
C GLY A 140 -7.37 36.80 -13.30
N LEU A 141 -6.76 37.34 -14.35
CA LEU A 141 -7.16 38.58 -15.04
C LEU A 141 -6.37 38.75 -16.35
N GLU A 142 -7.14 39.00 -17.41
CA GLU A 142 -6.82 39.76 -18.63
C GLU A 142 -5.64 39.37 -19.54
N ALA A 143 -6.00 38.91 -20.75
CA ALA A 143 -5.22 39.19 -21.96
C ALA A 143 -5.43 40.66 -22.38
N PRO A 144 -4.48 41.27 -23.13
CA PRO A 144 -4.71 41.27 -24.56
C PRO A 144 -3.47 41.03 -25.43
N GLN A 145 -3.82 40.84 -26.70
CA GLN A 145 -3.07 40.44 -27.89
C GLN A 145 -1.87 41.33 -28.22
N GLU A 146 -0.77 40.73 -28.67
CA GLU A 146 -0.09 41.13 -29.92
C GLU A 146 1.07 40.18 -30.26
N ARG A 147 0.86 39.34 -31.28
CA ARG A 147 1.91 39.01 -32.27
C ARG A 147 1.23 38.40 -33.50
N GLN A 148 0.75 39.29 -34.36
CA GLN A 148 0.56 38.98 -35.77
C GLN A 148 1.94 38.81 -36.42
N ARG A 149 2.22 37.61 -36.93
CA ARG A 149 2.91 37.47 -38.23
C ARG A 149 2.15 36.43 -39.04
N SER A 150 1.41 36.94 -40.01
CA SER A 150 0.67 36.24 -41.05
C SER A 150 1.59 35.49 -42.00
N TYR A 151 1.10 34.38 -42.56
CA TYR A 151 1.17 33.88 -43.96
C TYR A 151 0.51 32.50 -43.88
N GLY A 152 -0.76 32.28 -44.27
CA GLY A 152 -1.26 32.38 -45.63
C GLY A 152 -1.12 31.01 -46.30
N GLY A 153 -2.22 30.30 -46.57
CA GLY A 153 -2.16 29.09 -47.40
C GLY A 153 -3.31 28.11 -47.17
N GLN A 154 -4.24 28.08 -48.12
CA GLN A 154 -5.44 27.25 -48.18
C GLN A 154 -5.12 25.77 -48.45
N GLY A 155 -6.08 24.88 -48.19
CA GLY A 155 -6.16 23.62 -48.96
C GLY A 155 -6.75 22.45 -48.20
N ALA A 156 -8.00 22.12 -48.53
CA ALA A 156 -8.74 20.94 -48.10
C ALA A 156 -8.10 19.60 -48.56
N GLY A 157 -8.42 18.50 -47.87
CA GLY A 157 -8.61 17.21 -48.55
C GLY A 157 -8.14 15.93 -47.87
N VAL A 158 -9.13 15.18 -47.36
CA VAL A 158 -9.34 13.71 -47.47
C VAL A 158 -8.49 12.74 -46.61
N PRO A 159 -9.11 11.74 -45.94
CA PRO A 159 -8.43 10.74 -45.10
C PRO A 159 -8.03 9.47 -45.88
N LEU A 160 -6.97 8.78 -45.45
CA LEU A 160 -6.57 7.49 -46.00
C LEU A 160 -6.46 6.38 -44.93
N ARG A 161 -7.52 5.57 -44.92
CA ARG A 161 -7.62 4.10 -44.87
C ARG A 161 -6.72 3.23 -43.97
N ARG A 162 -7.43 2.39 -43.20
CA ARG A 162 -7.06 1.02 -42.79
C ARG A 162 -6.55 0.18 -43.96
N GLY A 163 -5.51 -0.61 -43.71
CA GLY A 163 -5.12 -1.79 -44.50
C GLY A 163 -4.90 -2.99 -43.58
N PRO A 164 -5.27 -4.22 -43.99
CA PRO A 164 -4.96 -5.45 -43.28
C PRO A 164 -3.70 -6.11 -43.84
N TRP A 165 -2.93 -6.77 -42.98
CA TRP A 165 -2.16 -7.98 -43.26
C TRP A 165 -2.14 -8.82 -41.98
#